data_AF-A0A7Y4X4T6-F1
#
_entry.id   AF-A0A7Y4X4T6-F1
#
_cell.length_a   1.000
_cell.length_b   1.000
_cell.length_c   1.000
_cell.angle_alpha   90.00
_cell.angle_beta   90.00
_cell.angle_gamma   90.00
#
_symmetry.space_group_name_H-M   'P 1'
#
loop_
_entity.id
_entity.type
_entity.pdbx_description
1 polymer ?
#
loop_
_entity_poly.entity_id
_entity_poly.type
_entity_poly.pdbx_seq_one_letter_code
_entity_poly.pdbx_strand_id
1 'polypeptide(L)'
;LLPIHLLWINLVTDGLPALCLATDPIDPDVMNRRPRRRSEHITDRGFLRTMFFTGLLTAGVAFAVYYSALQAGTPDTARASAFTVLVFAELLRSFGVRSEITPVWRISLLTNLNLVIVVAISFGLQVWSQHNATLGHFLKTSYMPLTDCLWLLALGAIPLLVLEVVKVVRHARHQERPGNDPTLVLAASTAKVKLE
;
A
#
# COMPACT_ATOMS: atom_id res chain seq x y z
N LEU A 1 -2.04 2.44 -20.75
CA LEU A 1 -0.62 2.51 -20.36
C LEU A 1 0.23 1.91 -21.47
N LEU A 2 1.49 2.31 -21.59
CA LEU A 2 2.43 1.69 -22.50
C LEU A 2 3.23 0.57 -21.79
N PRO A 3 3.74 -0.44 -22.50
CA PRO A 3 4.58 -1.48 -21.88
C PRO A 3 5.78 -0.92 -21.11
N ILE A 4 6.36 0.18 -21.58
CA ILE A 4 7.47 0.86 -20.91
C ILE A 4 7.08 1.45 -19.55
N HIS A 5 5.84 1.93 -19.40
CA HIS A 5 5.31 2.43 -18.12
C HIS A 5 5.18 1.28 -17.10
N LEU A 6 4.72 0.12 -17.56
CA LEU A 6 4.61 -1.06 -16.70
C LEU A 6 5.99 -1.60 -16.30
N LEU A 7 6.97 -1.59 -17.21
CA LEU A 7 8.34 -1.96 -16.89
C LEU A 7 8.92 -1.06 -15.79
N TRP A 8 8.72 0.25 -15.93
CA TRP A 8 9.18 1.23 -14.95
C TRP A 8 8.55 1.02 -13.57
N ILE A 9 7.22 0.81 -13.52
CA ILE A 9 6.50 0.54 -12.27
C ILE A 9 7.07 -0.71 -11.59
N ASN A 10 7.13 -1.83 -12.30
CA ASN A 10 7.57 -3.09 -11.69
C ASN A 10 9.06 -3.06 -11.26
N LEU A 11 9.94 -2.40 -12.03
CA LEU A 11 11.37 -2.40 -11.77
C LEU A 11 11.78 -1.36 -10.73
N VAL A 12 11.39 -0.09 -10.96
CA VAL A 12 11.86 1.04 -10.17
C VAL A 12 10.93 1.28 -8.99
N THR A 13 9.62 1.26 -9.24
CA THR A 13 8.63 1.69 -8.25
C THR A 13 8.24 0.59 -7.27
N ASP A 14 8.12 -0.66 -7.73
CA ASP A 14 7.74 -1.79 -6.87
C ASP A 14 8.96 -2.59 -6.42
N GLY A 15 9.92 -2.80 -7.33
CA GLY A 15 11.11 -3.60 -7.05
C GLY A 15 12.00 -3.02 -5.95
N LEU A 16 12.26 -1.70 -5.97
CA LEU A 16 13.14 -1.09 -4.97
C LEU A 16 12.51 -1.07 -3.57
N PRO A 17 11.25 -0.63 -3.36
CA PRO A 17 10.62 -0.73 -2.05
C PRO A 17 10.46 -2.17 -1.55
N ALA A 18 10.16 -3.13 -2.44
CA ALA A 18 10.06 -4.54 -2.06
C ALA A 18 11.40 -5.08 -1.49
N LEU A 19 12.53 -4.68 -2.09
CA LEU A 19 13.84 -5.05 -1.56
C LEU A 19 14.11 -4.44 -0.18
N CYS A 20 13.68 -3.20 0.07
CA CYS A 20 13.80 -2.56 1.38
C CYS A 20 12.86 -3.14 2.44
N LEU A 21 11.67 -3.60 2.03
CA LEU A 21 10.74 -4.29 2.91
C LEU A 21 11.28 -5.66 3.35
N ALA A 22 12.10 -6.31 2.52
CA ALA A 22 12.78 -7.54 2.92
C ALA A 22 13.80 -7.34 4.07
N THR A 23 14.25 -6.10 4.29
CA THR A 23 15.16 -5.74 5.40
C THR A 23 14.44 -5.09 6.58
N ASP A 24 13.10 -5.08 6.58
CA ASP A 24 12.32 -4.47 7.66
C ASP A 24 12.51 -5.26 8.98
N PRO A 25 12.69 -4.61 10.14
CA PRO A 25 12.87 -5.31 11.40
C PRO A 25 11.64 -6.17 11.75
N ILE A 26 11.94 -7.30 12.37
CA ILE A 26 10.94 -8.28 12.79
C ILE A 26 10.05 -7.65 13.87
N ASP A 27 8.74 -7.87 13.75
CA ASP A 27 7.75 -7.44 14.74
C ASP A 27 8.08 -8.04 16.13
N PRO A 28 8.25 -7.23 17.20
CA PRO A 28 8.61 -7.72 18.52
C PRO A 28 7.58 -8.72 19.09
N ASP A 29 6.32 -8.63 18.67
CA ASP A 29 5.27 -9.54 19.09
C ASP A 29 5.21 -10.84 18.27
N VAL A 30 6.13 -11.06 17.33
CA VAL A 30 6.11 -12.26 16.47
C VAL A 30 6.22 -13.55 17.29
N MET A 31 7.02 -13.56 18.35
CA MET A 31 7.22 -14.73 19.22
C MET A 31 6.04 -14.96 20.18
N ASN A 32 5.22 -13.92 20.41
CA ASN A 32 3.99 -14.00 21.21
C ASN A 32 2.80 -14.54 20.39
N ARG A 33 2.93 -14.61 19.06
CA ARG A 33 1.89 -15.14 18.16
C ARG A 33 1.99 -16.66 18.06
N ARG A 34 0.84 -17.32 17.96
CA ARG A 34 0.79 -18.77 17.76
C ARG A 34 1.47 -19.13 16.43
N PRO A 35 2.25 -20.23 16.36
CA PRO A 35 2.85 -20.70 15.11
C PRO A 35 1.78 -20.92 14.03
N ARG A 36 2.07 -20.47 12.81
CA ARG A 36 1.18 -20.64 11.65
C ARG A 36 0.94 -22.13 11.40
N ARG A 37 -0.31 -22.54 11.16
CA ARG A 37 -0.64 -23.96 10.93
C ARG A 37 -0.07 -24.41 9.59
N ARG A 38 0.44 -25.65 9.49
CA ARG A 38 0.98 -26.20 8.22
C ARG A 38 -0.03 -26.22 7.07
N SER A 39 -1.32 -26.26 7.37
CA SER A 39 -2.41 -26.23 6.40
C SER A 39 -2.88 -24.82 6.02
N GLU A 40 -2.35 -23.76 6.65
CA GLU A 40 -2.69 -22.39 6.28
C GLU A 40 -1.92 -21.98 5.03
N HIS A 41 -2.66 -21.58 4.01
CA HIS A 41 -2.09 -21.04 2.78
C HIS A 41 -1.47 -19.67 3.07
N ILE A 42 -0.35 -19.36 2.40
CA ILE A 42 0.24 -18.01 2.40
C ILE A 42 -0.83 -17.00 1.94
N THR A 43 -1.60 -17.40 0.94
CA THR A 43 -2.70 -16.67 0.31
C THR A 43 -4.04 -17.03 0.95
N ASP A 44 -4.30 -16.53 2.16
CA ASP A 44 -5.62 -16.69 2.78
C ASP A 44 -6.70 -15.86 2.04
N ARG A 45 -7.98 -16.24 2.20
CA ARG A 45 -9.12 -15.51 1.64
C ARG A 45 -9.15 -14.04 2.09
N GLY A 46 -8.73 -13.75 3.34
CA GLY A 46 -8.63 -12.37 3.82
C GLY A 46 -7.56 -11.56 3.09
N PHE A 47 -6.41 -12.19 2.81
CA PHE A 47 -5.32 -11.60 2.03
C PHE A 47 -5.77 -11.32 0.59
N LEU A 48 -6.35 -12.32 -0.10
CA LEU A 48 -6.86 -12.16 -1.46
C LEU A 48 -7.90 -11.07 -1.59
N ARG A 49 -8.84 -10.99 -0.63
CA ARG A 49 -9.86 -9.94 -0.63
C ARG A 49 -9.22 -8.55 -0.52
N THR A 50 -8.22 -8.41 0.34
CA THR A 50 -7.51 -7.14 0.52
C THR A 50 -6.72 -6.78 -0.73
N MET A 51 -5.97 -7.74 -1.30
CA MET A 51 -5.23 -7.56 -2.55
C MET A 51 -6.13 -7.17 -3.73
N PHE A 52 -7.26 -7.86 -3.92
CA PHE A 52 -8.19 -7.53 -4.99
C PHE A 52 -8.83 -6.16 -4.80
N PHE A 53 -9.21 -5.83 -3.56
CA PHE A 53 -9.77 -4.52 -3.23
C PHE A 53 -8.78 -3.39 -3.48
N THR A 54 -7.52 -3.54 -3.06
CA THR A 54 -6.49 -2.50 -3.28
C THR A 54 -6.11 -2.37 -4.74
N GLY A 55 -6.02 -3.49 -5.46
CA GLY A 55 -5.77 -3.50 -6.90
C GLY A 55 -6.89 -2.81 -7.68
N LEU A 56 -8.14 -3.15 -7.38
CA LEU A 56 -9.31 -2.53 -8.00
C LEU A 56 -9.40 -1.04 -7.68
N LEU A 57 -9.14 -0.65 -6.44
CA LEU A 57 -9.14 0.75 -6.02
C LEU A 57 -8.06 1.55 -6.74
N THR A 58 -6.83 1.02 -6.79
CA THR A 58 -5.71 1.66 -7.49
C THR A 58 -5.99 1.78 -8.99
N ALA A 59 -6.50 0.72 -9.61
CA ALA A 59 -6.91 0.74 -11.02
C ALA A 59 -8.04 1.74 -11.28
N GLY A 60 -9.02 1.83 -10.37
CA GLY A 60 -10.11 2.79 -10.45
C GLY A 60 -9.64 4.24 -10.38
N VAL A 61 -8.72 4.56 -9.46
CA VAL A 61 -8.11 5.90 -9.36
C VAL A 61 -7.32 6.23 -10.63
N ALA A 62 -6.49 5.30 -11.11
CA ALA A 62 -5.71 5.50 -12.33
C ALA A 62 -6.59 5.68 -13.56
N PHE A 63 -7.68 4.92 -13.66
CA PHE A 63 -8.66 5.04 -14.73
C PHE A 63 -9.42 6.37 -14.66
N ALA A 64 -9.83 6.80 -13.47
CA ALA A 64 -10.51 8.09 -13.28
C ALA A 64 -9.61 9.25 -13.72
N VAL A 65 -8.34 9.23 -13.32
CA VAL A 65 -7.33 10.22 -13.76
C VAL A 65 -7.12 10.18 -15.27
N TYR A 66 -7.00 8.98 -15.85
CA TYR A 66 -6.86 8.81 -17.29
C TYR A 66 -8.05 9.44 -18.02
N TYR A 67 -9.27 9.12 -17.59
CA TYR A 67 -10.50 9.61 -18.19
C TYR A 67 -10.59 11.13 -18.08
N SER A 68 -10.34 11.72 -16.90
CA SER A 68 -10.39 13.17 -16.72
C SER A 68 -9.33 13.89 -17.57
N ALA A 69 -8.10 13.36 -17.62
CA ALA A 69 -7.02 13.95 -18.40
C ALA A 69 -7.24 13.81 -19.92
N LEU A 70 -7.92 12.74 -20.35
CA LEU A 70 -8.28 12.55 -21.76
C LEU A 70 -9.31 13.57 -22.23
N GLN A 71 -10.26 13.95 -21.38
CA GLN A 71 -11.25 14.98 -21.70
C GLN A 71 -10.63 16.39 -21.82
N ALA A 72 -9.53 16.63 -21.11
CA ALA A 72 -8.86 17.93 -21.06
C ALA A 72 -7.66 18.07 -22.03
N GLY A 73 -7.19 16.98 -22.64
CA GLY A 73 -5.92 16.98 -23.37
C GLY A 73 -5.77 15.84 -24.37
N THR A 74 -4.52 15.45 -24.63
CA THR A 74 -4.20 14.40 -25.60
C THR A 74 -4.15 13.01 -24.94
N PRO A 75 -4.30 11.92 -25.71
CA PRO A 75 -4.12 10.56 -25.19
C PRO A 75 -2.75 10.33 -24.53
N ASP A 76 -1.71 11.04 -24.97
CA ASP A 76 -0.36 10.92 -24.41
C ASP A 76 -0.25 11.61 -23.06
N THR A 77 -0.83 12.81 -22.91
CA THR A 77 -0.96 13.49 -21.60
C THR A 77 -1.77 12.62 -20.64
N ALA A 78 -2.89 12.06 -21.08
CA ALA A 78 -3.72 11.21 -20.24
C ALA A 78 -2.97 9.94 -19.77
N ARG A 79 -2.21 9.30 -20.66
CA ARG A 79 -1.36 8.15 -20.30
C ARG A 79 -0.27 8.56 -19.30
N ALA A 80 0.34 9.73 -19.47
CA ALA A 80 1.37 10.23 -18.55
C ALA A 80 0.79 10.53 -17.16
N SER A 81 -0.39 11.15 -17.06
CA SER A 81 -1.08 11.37 -15.78
C SER A 81 -1.47 10.06 -15.10
N ALA A 82 -2.01 9.10 -15.86
CA ALA A 82 -2.35 7.77 -15.35
C ALA A 82 -1.12 6.99 -14.86
N PHE A 83 -0.01 7.04 -15.60
CA PHE A 83 1.27 6.48 -15.19
C PHE A 83 1.78 7.13 -13.89
N THR A 84 1.69 8.45 -13.79
CA THR A 84 2.19 9.21 -12.63
C THR A 84 1.40 8.91 -11.36
N VAL A 85 0.06 8.91 -11.43
CA VAL A 85 -0.77 8.60 -10.27
C VAL A 85 -0.57 7.15 -9.81
N LEU A 86 -0.34 6.21 -10.74
CA LEU A 86 0.00 4.84 -10.40
C LEU A 86 1.32 4.76 -9.65
N VAL A 87 2.38 5.39 -10.18
CA VAL A 87 3.69 5.40 -9.51
C VAL A 87 3.57 5.99 -8.09
N PHE A 88 2.86 7.10 -7.92
CA PHE A 88 2.64 7.70 -6.60
C PHE A 88 1.82 6.80 -5.68
N ALA A 89 0.79 6.14 -6.20
CA ALA A 89 -0.01 5.20 -5.43
C ALA A 89 0.81 4.01 -4.95
N GLU A 90 1.63 3.40 -5.81
CA GLU A 90 2.52 2.29 -5.44
C GLU A 90 3.54 2.71 -4.38
N LEU A 91 4.22 3.84 -4.58
CA LEU A 91 5.22 4.36 -3.63
C LEU A 91 4.62 4.63 -2.26
N LEU A 92 3.45 5.28 -2.21
CA LEU A 92 2.77 5.56 -0.94
C LEU A 92 2.25 4.27 -0.29
N ARG A 93 1.72 3.33 -1.08
CA ARG A 93 1.22 2.06 -0.56
C ARG A 93 2.32 1.17 0.00
N SER A 94 3.57 1.32 -0.45
CA SER A 94 4.71 0.61 0.12
C SER A 94 4.83 0.79 1.65
N PHE A 95 4.47 1.96 2.17
CA PHE A 95 4.38 2.21 3.62
C PHE A 95 3.19 1.48 4.25
N GLY A 96 2.04 1.46 3.57
CA GLY A 96 0.83 0.77 4.02
C GLY A 96 0.98 -0.75 4.09
N VAL A 97 1.75 -1.38 3.21
CA VAL A 97 1.93 -2.85 3.24
C VAL A 97 2.91 -3.33 4.29
N ARG A 98 3.64 -2.40 4.94
CA ARG A 98 4.62 -2.71 6.00
C ARG A 98 4.02 -3.46 7.18
N SER A 99 2.74 -3.24 7.46
CA SER A 99 2.01 -3.97 8.49
C SER A 99 0.59 -4.26 8.06
N GLU A 100 0.16 -5.49 8.31
CA GLU A 100 -1.20 -5.94 8.01
C GLU A 100 -2.24 -5.38 8.99
N ILE A 101 -1.82 -4.97 10.19
CA ILE A 101 -2.71 -4.73 11.34
C ILE A 101 -2.52 -3.32 11.90
N THR A 102 -1.28 -2.83 11.97
CA THR A 102 -0.97 -1.53 12.53
C THR A 102 -1.03 -0.45 11.44
N PRO A 103 -1.72 0.67 11.70
CA PRO A 103 -1.72 1.79 10.78
C PRO A 103 -0.34 2.45 10.65
N VAL A 104 -0.07 3.06 9.50
CA VAL A 104 1.23 3.69 9.17
C VAL A 104 1.63 4.75 10.18
N TRP A 105 0.71 5.57 10.69
CA TRP A 105 1.02 6.61 11.69
C TRP A 105 1.38 6.06 13.06
N ARG A 106 1.10 4.77 13.34
CA ARG A 106 1.55 4.12 14.59
C ARG A 106 2.94 3.50 14.45
N ILE A 107 3.44 3.37 13.22
CA ILE A 107 4.76 2.81 12.93
C ILE A 107 5.69 3.99 12.61
N SER A 108 6.83 4.08 13.31
CA SER A 108 7.80 5.12 12.97
C SER A 108 8.34 4.89 11.56
N LEU A 109 8.22 5.91 10.70
CA LEU A 109 8.82 5.90 9.37
C LEU A 109 10.35 5.72 9.43
N LEU A 110 10.96 6.12 10.54
CA LEU A 110 12.41 6.03 10.77
C LEU A 110 12.89 4.62 11.12
N THR A 111 11.98 3.70 11.44
CA THR A 111 12.35 2.32 11.77
C THR A 111 12.98 1.59 10.56
N ASN A 112 12.62 1.98 9.33
CA ASN A 112 13.27 1.51 8.11
C ASN A 112 13.61 2.70 7.21
N LEU A 113 14.72 3.35 7.55
CA LEU A 113 15.19 4.52 6.82
C LEU A 113 15.54 4.18 5.36
N ASN A 114 15.96 2.95 5.08
CA ASN A 114 16.24 2.49 3.71
C ASN A 114 14.99 2.57 2.83
N LEU A 115 13.83 2.12 3.34
CA LEU A 115 12.56 2.24 2.63
C LEU A 115 12.22 3.70 2.34
N VAL A 116 12.36 4.59 3.33
CA VAL A 116 12.09 6.02 3.16
C VAL A 116 13.01 6.64 2.11
N ILE A 117 14.31 6.34 2.16
CA ILE A 117 15.29 6.83 1.19
C ILE A 117 14.94 6.35 -0.22
N VAL A 118 14.66 5.06 -0.39
CA VAL A 118 14.34 4.48 -1.70
C VAL A 118 13.04 5.06 -2.26
N VAL A 119 12.01 5.22 -1.43
CA VAL A 119 10.75 5.85 -1.85
C VAL A 119 10.98 7.32 -2.22
N ALA A 120 11.76 8.06 -1.44
CA ALA A 120 12.09 9.46 -1.74
C ALA A 120 12.89 9.61 -3.03
N ILE A 121 13.89 8.74 -3.26
CA ILE A 121 14.66 8.69 -4.51
C ILE A 121 13.74 8.34 -5.68
N SER A 122 12.85 7.37 -5.52
CA SER A 122 11.90 6.96 -6.57
C SER A 122 10.91 8.07 -6.91
N PHE A 123 10.45 8.81 -5.90
CA PHE A 123 9.65 10.02 -6.09
C PHE A 123 10.41 11.09 -6.88
N GLY A 124 11.65 11.39 -6.47
CA GLY A 124 12.51 12.34 -7.15
C GLY A 124 12.78 11.94 -8.60
N LEU A 125 13.06 10.65 -8.84
CA LEU A 125 13.29 10.10 -10.16
C LEU A 125 12.03 10.18 -11.04
N GLN A 126 10.85 9.92 -10.46
CA GLN A 126 9.58 10.07 -11.16
C GLN A 126 9.34 11.52 -11.59
N VAL A 127 9.51 12.49 -10.69
CA VAL A 127 9.33 13.92 -11.00
C VAL A 127 10.38 14.37 -12.02
N TRP A 128 11.64 13.96 -11.84
CA TRP A 128 12.72 14.29 -12.76
C TRP A 128 12.48 13.74 -14.17
N SER A 129 11.92 12.54 -14.29
CA SER A 129 11.60 11.93 -15.58
C SER A 129 10.63 12.75 -16.44
N GLN A 130 9.80 13.59 -15.81
CA GLN A 130 8.80 14.43 -16.48
C GLN A 130 9.34 15.81 -16.88
N HIS A 131 10.44 16.23 -16.26
CA HIS A 131 11.09 17.52 -16.52
C HIS A 131 12.31 17.40 -17.43
N ASN A 132 12.85 16.19 -17.60
CA ASN A 132 13.98 15.91 -18.47
C ASN A 132 13.52 15.34 -19.82
N ALA A 133 13.87 16.02 -20.92
CA ALA A 133 13.48 15.64 -22.28
C ALA A 133 13.97 14.24 -22.69
N THR A 134 15.15 13.79 -22.21
CA THR A 134 15.70 12.47 -22.56
C THR A 134 14.88 11.33 -21.96
N LEU A 135 14.58 11.43 -20.65
CA LEU A 135 13.75 10.45 -19.95
C LEU A 135 12.29 10.53 -20.41
N GLY A 136 11.81 11.74 -20.68
CA GLY A 136 10.47 11.97 -21.22
C GLY A 136 10.25 11.30 -22.57
N HIS A 137 11.24 11.38 -23.47
CA HIS A 137 11.19 10.69 -24.76
C HIS A 137 11.24 9.16 -24.59
N PHE A 138 12.10 8.64 -23.70
CA PHE A 138 12.21 7.21 -23.41
C PHE A 138 10.91 6.63 -22.83
N LEU A 139 10.31 7.32 -21.86
CA LEU A 139 9.07 6.91 -21.22
C LEU A 139 7.82 7.34 -22.00
N LYS A 140 7.96 8.05 -23.11
CA LYS A 140 6.84 8.65 -23.87
C LYS A 140 5.90 9.44 -22.96
N THR A 141 6.46 10.23 -22.05
CA THR A 141 5.72 11.09 -21.12
C THR A 141 5.73 12.53 -21.63
N SER A 142 4.60 13.21 -21.47
CA SER A 142 4.48 14.64 -21.76
C SER A 142 5.00 15.46 -20.57
N TYR A 143 5.44 16.69 -20.86
CA TYR A 143 5.74 17.67 -19.81
C TYR A 143 4.50 17.91 -18.95
N MET A 144 4.66 17.89 -17.63
CA MET A 144 3.59 18.09 -16.67
C MET A 144 4.04 19.07 -15.59
N PRO A 145 3.28 20.15 -15.33
CA PRO A 145 3.65 21.13 -14.32
C PRO A 145 3.61 20.52 -12.93
N LEU A 146 4.39 21.08 -12.00
CA LEU A 146 4.45 20.60 -10.61
C LEU A 146 3.08 20.65 -9.91
N THR A 147 2.20 21.58 -10.29
CA THR A 147 0.83 21.68 -9.74
C THR A 147 0.02 20.42 -10.01
N ASP A 148 0.10 19.90 -11.23
CA ASP A 148 -0.60 18.67 -11.62
C ASP A 148 0.03 17.48 -10.93
N CYS A 149 1.35 17.49 -10.77
CA CYS A 149 2.08 16.50 -10.00
C CYS A 149 1.59 16.42 -8.54
N LEU A 150 1.38 17.56 -7.88
CA LEU A 150 0.83 17.63 -6.52
C LEU A 150 -0.61 17.12 -6.44
N TRP A 151 -1.45 17.46 -7.42
CA TRP A 151 -2.81 16.93 -7.51
C TRP A 151 -2.83 15.41 -7.70
N LEU A 152 -1.99 14.90 -8.59
CA LEU A 152 -1.85 13.45 -8.79
C LEU A 152 -1.26 12.75 -7.58
N LEU A 153 -0.39 13.41 -6.82
CA LEU A 153 0.09 12.89 -5.55
C LEU A 153 -1.05 12.76 -4.54
N ALA A 154 -1.90 13.78 -4.43
CA ALA A 154 -3.07 13.73 -3.55
C ALA A 154 -4.04 12.60 -3.96
N LEU A 155 -4.29 12.43 -5.26
CA LEU A 155 -5.12 11.34 -5.78
C LEU A 155 -4.45 9.96 -5.58
N GLY A 156 -3.14 9.88 -5.77
CA GLY A 156 -2.34 8.67 -5.53
C GLY A 156 -2.29 8.27 -4.05
N ALA A 157 -2.57 9.18 -3.12
CA ALA A 157 -2.70 8.86 -1.71
C ALA A 157 -4.01 8.13 -1.37
N ILE A 158 -5.05 8.22 -2.23
CA ILE A 158 -6.38 7.63 -1.96
C ILE A 158 -6.29 6.13 -1.64
N PRO A 159 -5.61 5.27 -2.43
CA PRO A 159 -5.52 3.85 -2.11
C PRO A 159 -4.87 3.55 -0.76
N LEU A 160 -3.84 4.32 -0.38
CA LEU A 160 -3.21 4.22 0.94
C LEU A 160 -4.21 4.64 2.03
N LEU A 161 -4.85 5.80 1.90
CA LEU A 161 -5.78 6.31 2.91
C LEU A 161 -6.93 5.34 3.17
N VAL A 162 -7.51 4.78 2.11
CA VAL A 162 -8.58 3.79 2.24
C VAL A 162 -8.09 2.52 2.94
N LEU A 163 -6.89 2.05 2.60
CA LEU A 163 -6.27 0.91 3.29
C LEU A 163 -6.10 1.15 4.79
N GLU A 164 -5.61 2.33 5.14
CA GLU A 164 -5.39 2.70 6.53
C GLU A 164 -6.72 2.81 7.30
N VAL A 165 -7.78 3.37 6.69
CA VAL A 165 -9.12 3.37 7.27
C VAL A 165 -9.63 1.94 7.51
N VAL A 166 -9.44 1.03 6.55
CA VAL A 166 -9.82 -0.38 6.72
C VAL A 166 -9.08 -1.02 7.90
N LYS A 167 -7.78 -0.73 8.09
CA LYS A 167 -7.02 -1.23 9.24
C LYS A 167 -7.56 -0.69 10.56
N VAL A 168 -7.86 0.60 10.63
CA VAL A 168 -8.44 1.23 11.84
C VAL A 168 -9.76 0.59 12.22
N VAL A 169 -10.66 0.42 11.25
CA VAL A 169 -11.97 -0.20 11.48
C VAL A 169 -11.83 -1.66 11.91
N ARG A 170 -10.90 -2.42 11.32
CA ARG A 170 -10.61 -3.80 11.74
C ARG A 170 -10.04 -3.86 13.15
N HIS A 171 -9.16 -2.91 13.52
CA HIS A 171 -8.57 -2.85 14.85
C HIS A 171 -9.62 -2.54 15.93
N ALA A 172 -10.52 -1.57 15.68
CA ALA A 172 -11.62 -1.25 16.58
C ALA A 172 -12.55 -2.46 16.80
N ARG A 173 -12.94 -3.16 15.71
CA ARG A 173 -13.81 -4.35 15.79
C ARG A 173 -13.15 -5.56 16.47
N HIS A 174 -11.83 -5.65 16.47
CA HIS A 174 -11.11 -6.72 17.17
C HIS A 174 -11.03 -6.49 18.67
N GLN A 175 -11.05 -5.23 19.13
CA GLN A 175 -11.14 -4.89 20.56
C GLN A 175 -12.55 -5.12 21.12
N GLU A 176 -13.59 -5.02 20.29
CA GLU A 176 -14.99 -5.23 20.67
C GLU A 176 -15.44 -6.70 20.74
N ARG A 177 -14.55 -7.68 20.54
CA ARG A 177 -14.84 -9.09 20.85
C ARG A 177 -14.35 -9.43 22.26
N PRO A 178 -15.16 -9.25 23.33
CA PRO A 178 -14.84 -9.83 24.62
C PRO A 178 -14.96 -11.36 24.47
N GLY A 179 -13.84 -12.06 24.41
CA GLY A 179 -13.90 -13.49 24.18
C GLY A 179 -12.58 -14.20 23.98
N ASN A 180 -11.58 -13.92 24.82
CA ASN A 180 -10.73 -14.99 25.37
C ASN A 180 -9.95 -14.46 26.59
N ASP A 181 -10.64 -13.85 27.54
CA ASP A 181 -10.05 -13.60 28.86
C ASP A 181 -9.91 -14.98 29.54
N PRO A 182 -8.68 -15.51 29.75
CA PRO A 182 -8.50 -16.85 30.30
C PRO A 182 -9.14 -17.02 31.69
N THR A 183 -9.39 -15.91 32.39
CA THR A 183 -10.12 -15.82 33.66
C THR A 183 -11.59 -16.21 33.54
N LEU A 184 -12.29 -15.84 32.46
CA LEU A 184 -13.70 -16.19 32.23
C LEU A 184 -13.87 -17.66 31.82
N VAL A 185 -12.90 -18.23 31.09
CA VAL A 185 -12.88 -19.66 30.75
C VAL A 185 -12.62 -20.52 31.99
N LEU A 186 -11.74 -20.08 32.90
CA LEU A 186 -11.51 -20.75 34.18
C LEU A 186 -12.72 -20.65 35.12
N ALA A 187 -13.41 -19.51 35.15
CA ALA A 187 -14.62 -19.31 35.94
C ALA A 187 -15.78 -20.20 35.46
N ALA A 188 -15.95 -20.35 34.13
CA ALA A 188 -16.97 -21.23 33.56
C ALA A 188 -16.66 -22.73 33.79
N SER A 189 -15.38 -23.11 33.82
CA SER A 189 -14.94 -24.47 34.11
C SER A 189 -15.16 -24.84 35.60
N THR A 190 -14.83 -23.93 36.52
CA THR A 190 -15.02 -24.14 37.97
C THR A 190 -16.49 -24.13 38.39
N ALA A 191 -17.35 -23.40 37.68
CA ALA A 191 -18.80 -23.44 37.93
C ALA A 191 -19.44 -24.79 37.54
N LYS A 192 -18.95 -25.47 36.50
CA LYS A 192 -19.45 -26.80 36.11
C LYS A 192 -19.08 -27.91 37.09
N VAL A 193 -17.90 -27.84 37.71
CA VAL A 193 -17.44 -28.84 38.69
C VAL A 193 -18.16 -28.73 40.04
N LYS A 194 -18.85 -27.62 40.31
CA LYS A 194 -19.58 -27.39 41.57
C LYS A 194 -21.07 -27.74 41.50
N LEU A 195 -21.53 -28.24 40.34
CA LEU A 195 -22.92 -28.62 40.06
C LEU A 195 -23.09 -30.14 39.83
N GLU A 196 -22.01 -30.92 39.97
CA GLU A 196 -21.98 -32.39 40.06
C GLU A 196 -21.54 -32.81 41.46
#